data_AF-A2C1W4-F1
#
_entry.id   AF-A2C1W4-F1
#
_cell.length_a   1.000
_cell.length_b   1.000
_cell.length_c   1.000
_cell.angle_alpha   90.00
_cell.angle_beta   90.00
_cell.angle_gamma   90.00
#
_symmetry.space_group_name_H-M   'P 1'
#
loop_
_entity.id
_entity.type
_entity.pdbx_description
1 polymer ?
#
loop_
_entity_poly.entity_id
_entity_poly.type
_entity_poly.pdbx_seq_one_letter_code
_entity_poly.pdbx_strand_id
1 'polypeptide(L)'
;MKDKDINNDFNHIFPEDIRDDFLFSLDSYRLFLEGLSINPSLFYQKWSDVNVQSIVNKYWKPTQKSDWKWSLAFPIFSLLENYINTFNKPIIIGFSGLPGSGKSTLGFWIDSVARELSLDIKVISLDDFYLPGQEMDVAMSDNPWNVPRGFPGSHSLDLLNQSLDVFLKTGVLNSPTFDKSLRDGKGDRSGWCDSEPRVLILEGWFVGCEPVSDLSKIDYMAPDEFNLSLSQSEKDYRILIQESLIEYSQIWNKFDKIWHLKSSQFNNTILWKSQQEGEMIKLKGSGLKGNNLSNFIRMIQTSIPQQSLSFINSDTTVGINQDRRINLLKTSKYYF
;
A
#
# COMPACT_ATOMS: atom_id res chain seq x y z
N MET A 1 3.51 34.31 28.93
CA MET A 1 4.86 33.85 28.55
C MET A 1 5.08 32.44 29.07
N LYS A 2 4.50 31.44 28.42
CA LYS A 2 4.81 30.01 28.57
C LYS A 2 4.28 29.38 27.29
N ASP A 3 5.17 29.15 26.32
CA ASP A 3 4.95 28.32 25.10
C ASP A 3 6.13 28.37 24.11
N LYS A 4 7.35 28.72 24.56
CA LYS A 4 8.53 28.77 23.67
C LYS A 4 9.66 27.78 23.98
N ASP A 5 9.56 26.98 25.05
CA ASP A 5 10.69 26.15 25.50
C ASP A 5 10.59 24.64 25.17
N ILE A 6 9.55 24.17 24.48
CA ILE A 6 9.48 22.76 24.02
C ILE A 6 10.03 22.59 22.58
N ASN A 7 10.23 23.69 21.85
CA ASN A 7 10.71 23.66 20.46
C ASN A 7 12.23 23.55 20.29
N ASN A 8 13.02 23.39 21.37
CA ASN A 8 14.45 23.67 21.32
C ASN A 8 15.42 22.47 21.20
N ASP A 9 15.00 21.23 20.95
CA ASP A 9 15.97 20.11 20.94
C ASP A 9 15.74 18.97 19.93
N PHE A 10 14.81 19.12 18.96
CA PHE A 10 14.61 18.07 17.94
C PHE A 10 15.70 18.09 16.85
N ASN A 11 16.30 19.26 16.62
CA ASN A 11 17.39 19.45 15.66
C ASN A 11 18.66 18.66 16.02
N HIS A 12 18.83 18.28 17.28
CA HIS A 12 19.97 17.50 17.76
C HIS A 12 19.73 15.98 17.67
N ILE A 13 18.47 15.55 17.46
CA ILE A 13 18.13 14.12 17.36
C ILE A 13 18.53 13.59 15.99
N PHE A 14 18.13 14.27 14.91
CA PHE A 14 18.43 13.84 13.54
C PHE A 14 19.58 14.68 12.94
N PRO A 15 20.59 14.07 12.31
CA PRO A 15 21.72 14.79 11.71
C PRO A 15 21.29 15.55 10.45
N GLU A 16 22.06 16.57 10.06
CA GLU A 16 21.73 17.49 8.94
C GLU A 16 21.48 16.76 7.62
N ASP A 17 22.28 15.75 7.30
CA ASP A 17 22.15 14.95 6.07
C ASP A 17 20.81 14.19 5.97
N ILE A 18 20.22 13.82 7.11
CA ILE A 18 18.87 13.24 7.16
C ILE A 18 17.81 14.34 7.07
N ARG A 19 17.99 15.44 7.81
CA ARG A 19 17.00 16.52 7.90
C ARG A 19 16.83 17.26 6.58
N ASP A 20 17.93 17.55 5.88
CA ASP A 20 17.92 18.27 4.61
C ASP A 20 17.34 17.44 3.46
N ASP A 21 17.24 16.12 3.62
CA ASP A 21 16.57 15.23 2.66
C ASP A 21 15.04 15.20 2.85
N PHE A 22 14.47 15.82 3.88
CA PHE A 22 13.01 15.80 4.06
C PHE A 22 12.32 16.95 3.30
N LEU A 23 11.19 16.65 2.66
CA LEU A 23 10.33 17.66 2.03
C LEU A 23 9.19 18.14 2.97
N PHE A 24 9.31 17.87 4.27
CA PHE A 24 8.36 18.24 5.31
C PHE A 24 9.13 18.76 6.53
N SER A 25 8.47 19.55 7.38
CA SER A 25 9.13 20.14 8.54
C SER A 25 9.44 19.09 9.62
N LEU A 26 10.51 19.32 10.38
CA LEU A 26 10.87 18.49 11.53
C LEU A 26 9.79 18.49 12.61
N ASP A 27 9.08 19.60 12.77
CA ASP A 27 7.91 19.65 13.66
C ASP A 27 6.81 18.70 13.21
N SER A 28 6.51 18.67 11.90
CA SER A 28 5.52 17.72 11.35
C SER A 28 5.97 16.28 11.56
N TYR A 29 7.26 16.02 11.40
CA TYR A 29 7.83 14.69 11.60
C TYR A 29 7.84 14.27 13.08
N ARG A 30 8.16 15.18 14.00
CA ARG A 30 8.04 14.95 15.45
C ARG A 30 6.61 14.59 15.83
N LEU A 31 5.64 15.40 15.41
CA LEU A 31 4.22 15.15 15.68
C LEU A 31 3.74 13.84 15.07
N PHE A 32 4.28 13.45 13.92
CA PHE A 32 4.00 12.16 13.31
C PHE A 32 4.51 10.99 14.16
N LEU A 33 5.77 11.01 14.60
CA LEU A 33 6.33 9.98 15.47
C LEU A 33 5.57 9.90 16.81
N GLU A 34 5.32 11.05 17.45
CA GLU A 34 4.55 11.13 18.68
C GLU A 34 3.12 10.62 18.51
N GLY A 35 2.49 10.91 17.37
CA GLY A 35 1.18 10.41 17.01
C GLY A 35 1.13 8.89 16.86
N LEU A 36 2.23 8.27 16.43
CA LEU A 36 2.43 6.81 16.42
C LEU A 36 2.84 6.23 17.79
N SER A 37 2.84 7.05 18.85
CA SER A 37 3.34 6.69 20.18
C SER A 37 4.82 6.29 20.20
N ILE A 38 5.63 6.87 19.29
CA ILE A 38 7.06 6.63 19.17
C ILE A 38 7.83 7.79 19.80
N ASN A 39 8.74 7.49 20.73
CA ASN A 39 9.67 8.49 21.27
C ASN A 39 10.77 8.80 20.22
N PRO A 40 10.92 10.05 19.75
CA PRO A 40 11.85 10.37 18.67
C PRO A 40 13.33 10.11 18.98
N SER A 41 13.77 10.35 20.22
CA SER A 41 15.17 10.13 20.61
C SER A 41 15.52 8.64 20.66
N LEU A 42 14.66 7.83 21.28
CA LEU A 42 14.84 6.37 21.32
C LEU A 42 14.73 5.76 19.91
N PHE A 43 13.82 6.29 19.10
CA PHE A 43 13.66 5.91 17.70
C PHE A 43 14.95 6.14 16.91
N TYR A 44 15.50 7.35 16.96
CA TYR A 44 16.74 7.66 16.25
C TYR A 44 17.92 6.81 16.75
N GLN A 45 18.06 6.66 18.07
CA GLN A 45 19.12 5.84 18.67
C GLN A 45 19.06 4.39 18.17
N LYS A 46 17.87 3.76 18.21
CA LYS A 46 17.69 2.39 17.75
C LYS A 46 18.05 2.24 16.28
N TRP A 47 17.47 3.09 15.44
CA TRP A 47 17.62 2.95 14.01
C TRP A 47 18.99 3.40 13.51
N SER A 48 19.73 4.19 14.28
CA SER A 48 21.12 4.55 13.97
C SER A 48 22.15 3.51 14.46
N ASP A 49 21.72 2.48 15.20
CA ASP A 49 22.61 1.42 15.64
C ASP A 49 23.28 0.72 14.45
N VAL A 50 24.59 0.51 14.54
CA VAL A 50 25.40 -0.03 13.44
C VAL A 50 24.96 -1.44 13.03
N ASN A 51 24.52 -2.26 13.99
CA ASN A 51 24.06 -3.62 13.69
C ASN A 51 22.72 -3.59 12.99
N VAL A 52 21.80 -2.73 13.45
CA VAL A 52 20.49 -2.53 12.79
C VAL A 52 20.69 -1.98 11.38
N GLN A 53 21.52 -0.95 11.20
CA GLN A 53 21.83 -0.41 9.88
C GLN A 53 22.50 -1.44 8.97
N SER A 54 23.36 -2.33 9.51
CA SER A 54 23.97 -3.41 8.73
C SER A 54 22.92 -4.36 8.15
N ILE A 55 21.92 -4.77 8.95
CA ILE A 55 20.80 -5.60 8.48
C ILE A 55 19.97 -4.84 7.44
N VAL A 56 19.59 -3.59 7.74
CA VAL A 56 18.79 -2.74 6.85
C VAL A 56 19.48 -2.56 5.49
N ASN A 57 20.78 -2.29 5.47
CA ASN A 57 21.56 -2.03 4.25
C ASN A 57 21.73 -3.26 3.34
N LYS A 58 21.48 -4.49 3.83
CA LYS A 58 21.40 -5.68 2.97
C LYS A 58 20.26 -5.58 1.95
N TYR A 59 19.15 -4.94 2.36
CA TYR A 59 17.91 -4.88 1.58
C TYR A 59 17.59 -3.46 1.09
N TRP A 60 18.01 -2.42 1.83
CA TRP A 60 17.86 -1.02 1.46
C TRP A 60 19.09 -0.52 0.72
N LYS A 61 19.00 -0.39 -0.60
CA LYS A 61 20.13 0.06 -1.43
C LYS A 61 20.42 1.54 -1.18
N PRO A 62 21.69 1.98 -1.25
CA PRO A 62 22.05 3.40 -1.07
C PRO A 62 21.36 4.37 -2.04
N THR A 63 20.93 3.89 -3.20
CA THR A 63 20.19 4.68 -4.20
C THR A 63 18.71 4.86 -3.86
N GLN A 64 18.21 4.18 -2.83
CA GLN A 64 16.83 4.32 -2.36
C GLN A 64 16.72 5.49 -1.39
N LYS A 65 15.57 6.15 -1.42
CA LYS A 65 15.36 7.45 -0.80
C LYS A 65 15.38 7.36 0.74
N SER A 66 16.16 8.19 1.40
CA SER A 66 16.30 8.18 2.86
C SER A 66 15.03 8.59 3.59
N ASP A 67 14.25 9.52 3.04
CA ASP A 67 12.93 9.90 3.53
C ASP A 67 11.99 8.69 3.73
N TRP A 68 11.93 7.75 2.79
CA TRP A 68 11.15 6.52 2.96
C TRP A 68 11.66 5.63 4.10
N LYS A 69 12.98 5.51 4.23
CA LYS A 69 13.59 4.72 5.30
C LYS A 69 13.20 5.28 6.67
N TRP A 70 13.42 6.58 6.85
CA TRP A 70 13.24 7.25 8.14
C TRP A 70 11.79 7.59 8.47
N SER A 71 10.95 7.90 7.48
CA SER A 71 9.60 8.43 7.74
C SER A 71 8.47 7.46 7.40
N LEU A 72 8.80 6.26 6.91
CA LEU A 72 7.79 5.23 6.61
C LEU A 72 8.22 3.84 7.12
N ALA A 73 9.36 3.33 6.66
CA ALA A 73 9.84 2.00 7.00
C ALA A 73 10.17 1.83 8.50
N PHE A 74 11.04 2.67 9.04
CA PHE A 74 11.43 2.61 10.45
C PHE A 74 10.27 2.91 11.42
N PRO A 75 9.39 3.91 11.15
CA PRO A 75 8.22 4.14 12.00
C PRO A 75 7.27 2.95 12.02
N ILE A 76 7.02 2.29 10.89
CA ILE A 76 6.21 1.06 10.84
C ILE A 76 6.84 -0.02 11.73
N PHE A 77 8.15 -0.27 11.60
CA PHE A 77 8.79 -1.28 12.44
C PHE A 77 8.75 -0.94 13.93
N SER A 78 9.01 0.31 14.32
CA SER A 78 8.94 0.73 15.72
C SER A 78 7.53 0.58 16.29
N LEU A 79 6.51 0.93 15.51
CA LEU A 79 5.11 0.77 15.88
C LEU A 79 4.75 -0.71 16.09
N LEU A 80 5.08 -1.56 15.11
CA LEU A 80 4.68 -2.97 15.11
C LEU A 80 5.49 -3.81 16.11
N GLU A 81 6.78 -3.53 16.29
CA GLU A 81 7.58 -4.16 17.34
C GLU A 81 7.01 -3.84 18.73
N ASN A 82 6.61 -2.59 18.99
CA ASN A 82 5.98 -2.23 20.24
C ASN A 82 4.67 -2.99 20.47
N TYR A 83 3.85 -3.17 19.41
CA TYR A 83 2.66 -4.01 19.47
C TYR A 83 2.99 -5.47 19.81
N ILE A 84 3.95 -6.05 19.10
CA ILE A 84 4.40 -7.43 19.31
C ILE A 84 4.89 -7.64 20.75
N ASN A 85 5.64 -6.68 21.30
CA ASN A 85 6.16 -6.79 22.67
C ASN A 85 5.09 -6.59 23.77
N THR A 86 3.95 -5.99 23.44
CA THR A 86 2.92 -5.61 24.43
C THR A 86 1.73 -6.56 24.43
N PHE A 87 1.27 -6.98 23.26
CA PHE A 87 0.08 -7.82 23.10
C PHE A 87 0.48 -9.24 22.68
N ASN A 88 -0.49 -10.13 22.45
CA ASN A 88 -0.29 -11.49 21.91
C ASN A 88 -1.35 -11.85 20.84
N LYS A 89 -2.25 -10.92 20.53
CA LYS A 89 -3.34 -11.11 19.57
C LYS A 89 -2.81 -10.89 18.14
N PRO A 90 -3.21 -11.71 17.15
CA PRO A 90 -2.96 -11.41 15.74
C PRO A 90 -3.71 -10.16 15.29
N ILE A 91 -3.06 -9.32 14.47
CA ILE A 91 -3.66 -8.11 13.88
C ILE A 91 -3.37 -7.97 12.40
N ILE A 92 -4.22 -7.22 11.70
CA ILE A 92 -4.07 -6.91 10.28
C ILE A 92 -3.92 -5.40 10.08
N ILE A 93 -2.88 -5.02 9.34
CA ILE A 93 -2.65 -3.66 8.86
C ILE A 93 -2.90 -3.60 7.36
N GLY A 94 -3.83 -2.77 6.92
CA GLY A 94 -4.00 -2.45 5.51
C GLY A 94 -2.95 -1.46 5.04
N PHE A 95 -2.36 -1.70 3.87
CA PHE A 95 -1.46 -0.75 3.23
C PHE A 95 -1.94 -0.40 1.82
N SER A 96 -2.47 0.80 1.67
CA SER A 96 -3.09 1.30 0.46
C SER A 96 -2.13 2.18 -0.34
N GLY A 97 -2.13 2.08 -1.67
CA GLY A 97 -1.38 3.00 -2.52
C GLY A 97 -1.49 2.72 -4.01
N LEU A 98 -1.53 3.75 -4.84
CA LEU A 98 -1.72 3.59 -6.28
C LEU A 98 -0.62 2.72 -6.94
N PRO A 99 -0.89 2.06 -8.07
CA PRO A 99 0.11 1.28 -8.78
C PRO A 99 1.35 2.11 -9.13
N GLY A 100 2.53 1.50 -8.95
CA GLY A 100 3.83 2.15 -9.16
C GLY A 100 4.27 3.13 -8.06
N SER A 101 3.48 3.34 -7.00
CA SER A 101 3.83 4.22 -5.86
C SER A 101 5.05 3.76 -5.06
N GLY A 102 5.38 2.45 -5.11
CA GLY A 102 6.47 1.84 -4.35
C GLY A 102 6.01 0.91 -3.21
N LYS A 103 4.69 0.79 -2.97
CA LYS A 103 4.12 -0.05 -1.90
C LYS A 103 4.63 -1.50 -1.87
N SER A 104 4.70 -2.19 -3.01
CA SER A 104 5.13 -3.60 -3.05
C SER A 104 6.65 -3.74 -2.87
N THR A 105 7.44 -2.74 -3.29
CA THR A 105 8.88 -2.68 -3.01
C THR A 105 9.13 -2.49 -1.51
N LEU A 106 8.37 -1.59 -0.87
CA LEU A 106 8.40 -1.42 0.58
C LEU A 106 7.94 -2.69 1.31
N GLY A 107 6.86 -3.32 0.86
CA GLY A 107 6.35 -4.56 1.44
C GLY A 107 7.39 -5.68 1.41
N PHE A 108 8.05 -5.91 0.28
CA PHE A 108 9.16 -6.86 0.16
C PHE A 108 10.30 -6.55 1.15
N TRP A 109 10.65 -5.26 1.29
CA TRP A 109 11.69 -4.84 2.20
C TRP A 109 11.29 -5.08 3.67
N ILE A 110 10.06 -4.72 4.06
CA ILE A 110 9.54 -4.95 5.42
C ILE A 110 9.55 -6.45 5.72
N ASP A 111 9.03 -7.30 4.84
CA ASP A 111 9.01 -8.76 5.03
C ASP A 111 10.43 -9.33 5.22
N SER A 112 11.39 -8.84 4.42
CA SER A 112 12.78 -9.31 4.47
C SER A 112 13.51 -8.86 5.75
N VAL A 113 13.36 -7.60 6.15
CA VAL A 113 14.00 -7.07 7.36
C VAL A 113 13.33 -7.61 8.62
N ALA A 114 12.01 -7.79 8.63
CA ALA A 114 11.30 -8.41 9.74
C ALA A 114 11.86 -9.79 10.06
N ARG A 115 12.06 -10.62 9.03
CA ARG A 115 12.66 -11.96 9.17
C ARG A 115 14.06 -11.92 9.78
N GLU A 116 14.92 -10.99 9.35
CA GLU A 116 16.28 -10.88 9.89
C GLU A 116 16.34 -10.30 11.30
N LEU A 117 15.36 -9.45 11.66
CA LEU A 117 15.19 -8.96 13.02
C LEU A 117 14.39 -9.92 13.91
N SER A 118 13.96 -11.07 13.39
CA SER A 118 13.09 -12.03 14.09
C SER A 118 11.81 -11.38 14.64
N LEU A 119 11.23 -10.46 13.89
CA LEU A 119 9.94 -9.84 14.17
C LEU A 119 8.83 -10.63 13.46
N ASP A 120 7.78 -10.98 14.20
CA ASP A 120 6.63 -11.76 13.72
C ASP A 120 5.71 -10.93 12.80
N ILE A 121 6.25 -10.39 11.71
CA ILE A 121 5.56 -9.57 10.72
C ILE A 121 5.62 -10.28 9.38
N LYS A 122 4.47 -10.41 8.71
CA LYS A 122 4.36 -10.90 7.33
C LYS A 122 3.75 -9.84 6.45
N VAL A 123 4.24 -9.70 5.22
CA VAL A 123 3.58 -8.89 4.19
C VAL A 123 3.03 -9.79 3.07
N ILE A 124 1.77 -9.58 2.70
CA ILE A 124 1.12 -10.22 1.55
C ILE A 124 0.49 -9.17 0.63
N SER A 125 0.35 -9.49 -0.65
CA SER A 125 -0.34 -8.62 -1.60
C SER A 125 -1.78 -9.06 -1.79
N LEU A 126 -2.70 -8.11 -1.94
CA LEU A 126 -4.05 -8.40 -2.44
C LEU A 126 -3.98 -9.11 -3.80
N ASP A 127 -2.99 -8.77 -4.63
CA ASP A 127 -2.74 -9.38 -5.93
C ASP A 127 -2.44 -10.90 -5.82
N ASP A 128 -2.00 -11.40 -4.67
CA ASP A 128 -1.78 -12.85 -4.48
C ASP A 128 -3.10 -13.64 -4.48
N PHE A 129 -4.21 -12.96 -4.17
CA PHE A 129 -5.56 -13.52 -4.09
C PHE A 129 -6.38 -13.34 -5.36
N TYR A 130 -5.76 -13.02 -6.49
CA TYR A 130 -6.46 -13.05 -7.79
C TYR A 130 -7.14 -14.41 -8.03
N LEU A 131 -8.27 -14.40 -8.73
CA LEU A 131 -8.94 -15.61 -9.21
C LEU A 131 -7.98 -16.45 -10.08
N PRO A 132 -8.02 -17.79 -9.98
CA PRO A 132 -7.17 -18.65 -10.78
C PRO A 132 -7.78 -18.94 -12.16
N GLY A 133 -6.94 -19.33 -13.10
CA GLY A 133 -7.37 -20.06 -14.31
C GLY A 133 -8.59 -19.48 -15.03
N GLN A 134 -9.57 -20.36 -15.27
CA GLN A 134 -10.80 -20.02 -15.99
C GLN A 134 -11.71 -19.07 -15.21
N GLU A 135 -11.68 -19.08 -13.87
CA GLU A 135 -12.49 -18.17 -13.05
C GLU A 135 -12.13 -16.71 -13.33
N MET A 136 -10.83 -16.42 -13.46
CA MET A 136 -10.37 -15.09 -13.87
C MET A 136 -10.82 -14.72 -15.28
N ASP A 137 -10.76 -15.65 -16.25
CA ASP A 137 -11.20 -15.36 -17.62
C ASP A 137 -12.69 -15.03 -17.69
N VAL A 138 -13.51 -15.74 -16.90
CA VAL A 138 -14.95 -15.48 -16.80
C VAL A 138 -15.20 -14.14 -16.12
N ALA A 139 -14.58 -13.88 -14.97
CA ALA A 139 -14.76 -12.64 -14.22
C ALA A 139 -14.35 -11.40 -15.02
N MET A 140 -13.29 -11.52 -15.83
CA MET A 140 -12.77 -10.43 -16.65
C MET A 140 -13.36 -10.40 -18.07
N SER A 141 -14.31 -11.27 -18.41
CA SER A 141 -14.94 -11.25 -19.73
C SER A 141 -15.63 -9.91 -19.98
N ASP A 142 -15.47 -9.41 -21.21
CA ASP A 142 -16.15 -8.22 -21.73
C ASP A 142 -15.97 -6.93 -20.90
N ASN A 143 -14.93 -6.87 -20.06
CA ASN A 143 -14.60 -5.63 -19.35
C ASN A 143 -14.16 -4.53 -20.33
N PRO A 144 -14.58 -3.28 -20.13
CA PRO A 144 -14.37 -2.19 -21.10
C PRO A 144 -12.90 -1.82 -21.30
N TRP A 145 -12.02 -2.23 -20.38
CA TRP A 145 -10.60 -1.96 -20.47
C TRP A 145 -9.82 -3.06 -21.18
N ASN A 146 -10.42 -4.22 -21.44
CA ASN A 146 -9.72 -5.38 -22.00
C ASN A 146 -8.44 -5.73 -21.22
N VAL A 147 -8.54 -5.70 -19.89
CA VAL A 147 -7.46 -6.11 -18.97
C VAL A 147 -7.74 -7.50 -18.40
N PRO A 148 -6.72 -8.32 -18.11
CA PRO A 148 -6.91 -9.69 -17.63
C PRO A 148 -7.12 -9.82 -16.12
N ARG A 149 -6.99 -8.72 -15.36
CA ARG A 149 -7.14 -8.63 -13.88
C ARG A 149 -6.93 -7.17 -13.43
N GLY A 150 -7.25 -6.87 -12.18
CA GLY A 150 -6.73 -5.68 -11.49
C GLY A 150 -7.75 -4.90 -10.66
N PHE A 151 -9.00 -4.86 -11.10
CA PHE A 151 -10.07 -4.11 -10.46
C PHE A 151 -10.89 -4.98 -9.48
N PRO A 152 -11.67 -4.39 -8.56
CA PRO A 152 -12.56 -5.14 -7.66
C PRO A 152 -13.48 -6.09 -8.42
N GLY A 153 -13.51 -7.36 -7.99
CA GLY A 153 -14.17 -8.45 -8.70
C GLY A 153 -13.19 -9.44 -9.36
N SER A 154 -11.89 -9.13 -9.38
CA SER A 154 -10.85 -10.04 -9.90
C SER A 154 -10.20 -10.96 -8.85
N HIS A 155 -10.59 -10.89 -7.58
CA HIS A 155 -9.98 -11.66 -6.48
C HIS A 155 -10.92 -12.75 -5.94
N SER A 156 -10.34 -13.87 -5.49
CA SER A 156 -11.03 -14.91 -4.72
C SER A 156 -11.36 -14.41 -3.31
N LEU A 157 -12.49 -13.72 -3.15
CA LEU A 157 -12.86 -13.12 -1.85
C LEU A 157 -13.15 -14.15 -0.76
N ASP A 158 -13.72 -15.31 -1.11
CA ASP A 158 -13.92 -16.42 -0.17
C ASP A 158 -12.58 -16.91 0.39
N LEU A 159 -11.58 -17.10 -0.47
CA LEU A 159 -10.25 -17.52 -0.06
C LEU A 159 -9.58 -16.45 0.82
N LEU A 160 -9.66 -15.19 0.42
CA LEU A 160 -9.12 -14.09 1.23
C LEU A 160 -9.77 -14.04 2.61
N ASN A 161 -11.11 -14.10 2.67
CA ASN A 161 -11.84 -14.12 3.93
C ASN A 161 -11.44 -15.30 4.81
N GLN A 162 -11.38 -16.50 4.25
CA GLN A 162 -10.99 -17.71 4.97
C GLN A 162 -9.56 -17.59 5.54
N SER A 163 -8.60 -17.15 4.73
CA SER A 163 -7.21 -16.97 5.17
C SER A 163 -7.09 -15.96 6.32
N LEU A 164 -7.80 -14.83 6.22
CA LEU A 164 -7.78 -13.80 7.26
C LEU A 164 -8.50 -14.24 8.54
N ASP A 165 -9.61 -14.98 8.43
CA ASP A 165 -10.35 -15.47 9.61
C ASP A 165 -9.57 -16.54 10.37
N VAL A 166 -8.89 -17.45 9.65
CA VAL A 166 -7.99 -18.43 10.26
C VAL A 166 -6.82 -17.71 10.93
N PHE A 167 -6.22 -16.72 10.26
CA PHE A 167 -5.13 -15.92 10.83
C PHE A 167 -5.55 -15.20 12.12
N LEU A 168 -6.65 -14.45 12.10
CA LEU A 168 -7.13 -13.72 13.27
C LEU A 168 -7.48 -14.63 14.45
N LYS A 169 -7.92 -15.87 14.17
CA LYS A 169 -8.30 -16.86 15.19
C LYS A 169 -7.11 -17.63 15.75
N THR A 170 -6.12 -17.95 14.92
CA THR A 170 -5.08 -18.95 15.25
C THR A 170 -3.66 -18.43 15.18
N GLY A 171 -3.42 -17.28 14.54
CA GLY A 171 -2.10 -16.79 14.17
C GLY A 171 -1.52 -17.46 12.91
N VAL A 172 -2.12 -18.55 12.42
CA VAL A 172 -1.66 -19.25 11.21
C VAL A 172 -2.23 -18.56 9.97
N LEU A 173 -1.34 -18.18 9.05
CA LEU A 173 -1.67 -17.62 7.76
C LEU A 173 -1.25 -18.58 6.66
N ASN A 174 -2.23 -19.11 5.94
CA ASN A 174 -2.05 -19.76 4.65
C ASN A 174 -2.49 -18.77 3.55
N SER A 175 -1.54 -18.37 2.70
CA SER A 175 -1.79 -17.41 1.62
C SER A 175 -1.37 -17.99 0.27
N PRO A 176 -2.14 -17.80 -0.81
CA PRO A 176 -1.70 -18.16 -2.14
C PRO A 176 -0.53 -17.26 -2.59
N THR A 177 0.14 -17.65 -3.67
CA THR A 177 1.00 -16.76 -4.45
C THR A 177 0.47 -16.66 -5.87
N PHE A 178 0.64 -15.51 -6.52
CA PHE A 178 0.18 -15.31 -7.89
C PHE A 178 1.31 -14.92 -8.84
N ASP A 179 1.50 -15.67 -9.92
CA ASP A 179 2.49 -15.35 -10.95
C ASP A 179 1.81 -14.73 -12.17
N LYS A 180 2.03 -13.42 -12.31
CA LYS A 180 1.52 -12.58 -13.40
C LYS A 180 2.07 -12.94 -14.80
N SER A 181 3.15 -13.73 -14.88
CA SER A 181 3.79 -14.11 -16.14
C SER A 181 3.17 -15.36 -16.79
N LEU A 182 2.45 -16.17 -16.02
CA LEU A 182 1.79 -17.38 -16.51
C LEU A 182 0.67 -17.02 -17.52
N ARG A 183 0.28 -18.01 -18.33
CA ARG A 183 -0.86 -17.92 -19.25
C ARG A 183 -0.79 -16.68 -20.16
N ASP A 184 0.35 -16.50 -20.82
CA ASP A 184 0.62 -15.37 -21.73
C ASP A 184 0.43 -14.00 -21.07
N GLY A 185 0.80 -13.88 -19.79
CA GLY A 185 0.69 -12.64 -19.02
C GLY A 185 -0.68 -12.36 -18.41
N LYS A 186 -1.66 -13.26 -18.59
CA LYS A 186 -2.93 -13.24 -17.84
C LYS A 186 -2.73 -13.57 -16.36
N GLY A 187 -1.71 -14.37 -16.08
CA GLY A 187 -1.31 -14.81 -14.75
C GLY A 187 -2.13 -15.99 -14.24
N ASP A 188 -1.61 -16.65 -13.21
CA ASP A 188 -2.31 -17.71 -12.50
C ASP A 188 -1.77 -17.87 -11.07
N ARG A 189 -2.53 -18.58 -10.23
CA ARG A 189 -2.07 -19.00 -8.91
C ARG A 189 -0.88 -19.95 -9.07
N SER A 190 0.23 -19.64 -8.41
CA SER A 190 1.51 -20.31 -8.60
C SER A 190 1.96 -21.16 -7.42
N GLY A 191 1.29 -21.05 -6.28
CA GLY A 191 1.67 -21.76 -5.06
C GLY A 191 0.97 -21.25 -3.81
N TRP A 192 1.54 -21.63 -2.67
CA TRP A 192 1.06 -21.31 -1.33
C TRP A 192 2.25 -21.00 -0.41
N CYS A 193 2.01 -20.12 0.56
CA CYS A 193 2.95 -19.77 1.61
C CYS A 193 2.23 -19.88 2.96
N ASP A 194 2.76 -20.77 3.81
CA ASP A 194 2.37 -20.88 5.21
C ASP A 194 3.29 -20.02 6.08
N SER A 195 2.71 -19.34 7.07
CA SER A 195 3.44 -18.54 8.05
C SER A 195 2.62 -18.39 9.33
N GLU A 196 3.27 -18.06 10.44
CA GLU A 196 2.62 -17.83 11.73
C GLU A 196 3.00 -16.44 12.30
N PRO A 197 2.74 -15.34 11.57
CA PRO A 197 3.08 -14.02 12.06
C PRO A 197 2.13 -13.61 13.19
N ARG A 198 2.52 -12.56 13.91
CA ARG A 198 1.64 -11.86 14.85
C ARG A 198 1.03 -10.61 14.23
N VAL A 199 1.69 -10.05 13.22
CA VAL A 199 1.18 -8.92 12.45
C VAL A 199 1.19 -9.29 10.97
N LEU A 200 0.03 -9.14 10.33
CA LEU A 200 -0.11 -9.24 8.89
C LEU A 200 -0.27 -7.86 8.28
N ILE A 201 0.60 -7.50 7.33
CA ILE A 201 0.41 -6.34 6.47
C ILE A 201 -0.17 -6.84 5.14
N LEU A 202 -1.38 -6.42 4.81
CA LEU A 202 -2.00 -6.68 3.51
C LEU A 202 -1.95 -5.41 2.66
N GLU A 203 -1.16 -5.45 1.59
CA GLU A 203 -0.98 -4.31 0.68
C GLU A 203 -1.81 -4.43 -0.59
N GLY A 204 -2.35 -3.32 -1.10
CA GLY A 204 -3.11 -3.32 -2.36
C GLY A 204 -3.51 -1.92 -2.80
N TRP A 205 -3.82 -1.76 -4.08
CA TRP A 205 -3.98 -0.42 -4.65
C TRP A 205 -5.32 0.28 -4.34
N PHE A 206 -6.31 -0.50 -3.92
CA PHE A 206 -7.61 -0.04 -3.44
C PHE A 206 -7.96 -0.60 -2.05
N VAL A 207 -6.97 -1.07 -1.30
CA VAL A 207 -7.18 -1.46 0.11
C VAL A 207 -7.76 -0.27 0.89
N GLY A 208 -8.84 -0.52 1.65
CA GLY A 208 -9.58 0.50 2.38
C GLY A 208 -10.49 1.39 1.53
N CYS A 209 -10.66 1.08 0.23
CA CYS A 209 -11.60 1.79 -0.61
C CYS A 209 -13.03 1.30 -0.34
N GLU A 210 -13.90 2.24 0.02
CA GLU A 210 -15.32 1.98 0.27
C GLU A 210 -16.17 2.22 -0.98
N PRO A 211 -17.30 1.51 -1.15
CA PRO A 211 -18.24 1.78 -2.22
C PRO A 211 -18.90 3.16 -2.04
N VAL A 212 -19.25 3.80 -3.15
CA VAL A 212 -19.93 5.10 -3.17
C VAL A 212 -21.44 4.90 -3.32
N SER A 213 -22.22 5.60 -2.49
CA SER A 213 -23.69 5.44 -2.46
C SER A 213 -24.40 6.04 -3.67
N ASP A 214 -23.81 7.04 -4.30
CA ASP A 214 -24.39 7.72 -5.47
C ASP A 214 -23.31 7.95 -6.53
N LEU A 215 -22.99 6.86 -7.25
CA LEU A 215 -22.03 6.89 -8.35
C LEU A 215 -22.46 7.85 -9.46
N SER A 216 -23.77 8.03 -9.67
CA SER A 216 -24.30 8.95 -10.67
C SER A 216 -23.87 10.39 -10.39
N LYS A 217 -23.96 10.85 -9.14
CA LYS A 217 -23.43 12.17 -8.77
C LYS A 217 -21.96 12.29 -9.09
N ILE A 218 -21.16 11.25 -8.88
CA ILE A 218 -19.71 11.32 -9.13
C ILE A 218 -19.40 11.29 -10.63
N ASP A 219 -20.10 10.46 -11.40
CA ASP A 219 -19.89 10.31 -12.84
C ASP A 219 -20.52 11.45 -13.67
N TYR A 220 -21.48 12.20 -13.11
CA TYR A 220 -22.18 13.32 -13.77
C TYR A 220 -21.85 14.70 -13.17
N MET A 221 -21.42 14.82 -11.92
CA MET A 221 -20.97 16.09 -11.30
C MET A 221 -19.48 16.32 -11.53
N ALA A 222 -19.10 16.46 -12.82
CA ALA A 222 -18.04 17.32 -13.35
C ALA A 222 -17.41 16.69 -14.61
N PRO A 223 -16.97 17.48 -15.60
CA PRO A 223 -15.65 17.23 -16.16
C PRO A 223 -14.70 17.40 -14.97
N ASP A 224 -14.32 16.28 -14.38
CA ASP A 224 -13.37 16.18 -13.28
C ASP A 224 -12.17 17.14 -13.51
N GLU A 225 -11.51 17.59 -12.43
CA GLU A 225 -10.23 18.32 -12.52
C GLU A 225 -9.19 17.63 -13.43
N PHE A 226 -9.44 16.36 -13.77
CA PHE A 226 -8.62 15.42 -14.53
C PHE A 226 -9.14 15.13 -15.95
N ASN A 227 -10.29 15.69 -16.36
CA ASN A 227 -10.83 15.68 -17.73
C ASN A 227 -10.99 14.27 -18.36
N LEU A 228 -11.52 13.29 -17.62
CA LEU A 228 -11.73 11.94 -18.14
C LEU A 228 -13.18 11.71 -18.57
N SER A 229 -13.43 11.81 -19.88
CA SER A 229 -14.69 11.35 -20.46
C SER A 229 -14.81 9.83 -20.34
N LEU A 230 -15.81 9.35 -19.61
CA LEU A 230 -16.15 7.92 -19.50
C LEU A 230 -17.09 7.52 -20.63
N SER A 231 -16.79 6.39 -21.27
CA SER A 231 -17.73 5.71 -22.16
C SER A 231 -18.92 5.16 -21.36
N GLN A 232 -20.04 4.89 -22.05
CA GLN A 232 -21.21 4.28 -21.40
C GLN A 232 -20.85 2.92 -20.79
N SER A 233 -20.07 2.09 -21.51
CA SER A 233 -19.61 0.80 -21.00
C SER A 233 -18.75 0.91 -19.74
N GLU A 234 -17.90 1.94 -19.62
CA GLU A 234 -17.13 2.18 -18.39
C GLU A 234 -18.04 2.57 -17.22
N LYS A 235 -19.06 3.41 -17.46
CA LYS A 235 -20.03 3.79 -16.42
C LYS A 235 -20.84 2.58 -15.94
N ASP A 236 -21.32 1.77 -16.87
CA ASP A 236 -22.09 0.56 -16.54
C ASP A 236 -21.22 -0.42 -15.74
N TYR A 237 -19.96 -0.61 -16.13
CA TYR A 237 -19.05 -1.51 -15.42
C TYR A 237 -18.60 -0.97 -14.05
N ARG A 238 -18.54 0.35 -13.85
CA ARG A 238 -18.30 0.93 -12.52
C ARG A 238 -19.37 0.52 -11.51
N ILE A 239 -20.63 0.34 -11.94
CA ILE A 239 -21.71 -0.13 -11.05
C ILE A 239 -21.36 -1.52 -10.50
N LEU A 240 -20.94 -2.45 -11.36
CA LEU A 240 -20.50 -3.80 -10.96
C LEU A 240 -19.30 -3.76 -10.02
N ILE A 241 -18.37 -2.81 -10.25
CA ILE A 241 -17.23 -2.59 -9.36
C ILE A 241 -17.68 -2.07 -7.99
N GLN A 242 -18.67 -1.17 -7.93
CA GLN A 242 -19.22 -0.70 -6.65
C GLN A 242 -19.91 -1.83 -5.89
N GLU A 243 -20.65 -2.69 -6.58
CA GLU A 243 -21.25 -3.89 -5.98
C GLU A 243 -20.16 -4.81 -5.41
N SER A 244 -19.11 -5.08 -6.20
CA SER A 244 -17.96 -5.86 -5.74
C SER A 244 -17.31 -5.24 -4.50
N LEU A 245 -17.11 -3.91 -4.48
CA LEU A 245 -16.50 -3.19 -3.36
C LEU A 245 -17.26 -3.33 -2.04
N ILE A 246 -18.55 -3.66 -2.05
CA ILE A 246 -19.31 -3.96 -0.82
C ILE A 246 -18.70 -5.17 -0.10
N GLU A 247 -18.30 -6.21 -0.83
CA GLU A 247 -17.68 -7.40 -0.24
C GLU A 247 -16.24 -7.12 0.23
N TYR A 248 -15.48 -6.31 -0.50
CA TYR A 248 -14.16 -5.86 -0.04
C TYR A 248 -14.26 -5.00 1.22
N SER A 249 -15.26 -4.13 1.34
CA SER A 249 -15.53 -3.33 2.54
C SER A 249 -15.70 -4.20 3.79
N GLN A 250 -16.40 -5.32 3.66
CA GLN A 250 -16.54 -6.28 4.76
C GLN A 250 -15.20 -6.90 5.18
N ILE A 251 -14.28 -7.12 4.23
CA ILE A 251 -12.91 -7.55 4.53
C ILE A 251 -12.11 -6.43 5.21
N TRP A 252 -12.22 -5.19 4.75
CA TRP A 252 -11.51 -4.05 5.36
C TRP A 252 -11.91 -3.83 6.82
N ASN A 253 -13.14 -4.17 7.20
CA ASN A 253 -13.59 -4.12 8.60
C ASN A 253 -12.82 -5.08 9.53
N LYS A 254 -12.10 -6.06 9.00
CA LYS A 254 -11.21 -6.95 9.75
C LYS A 254 -9.86 -6.30 10.07
N PHE A 255 -9.54 -5.17 9.45
CA PHE A 255 -8.24 -4.52 9.60
C PHE A 255 -8.26 -3.65 10.85
N ASP A 256 -7.28 -3.85 11.72
CA ASP A 256 -7.15 -3.04 12.93
C ASP A 256 -6.77 -1.59 12.57
N LYS A 257 -5.99 -1.43 11.50
CA LYS A 257 -5.50 -0.13 11.02
C LYS A 257 -5.26 -0.08 9.51
N ILE A 258 -5.34 1.12 8.93
CA ILE A 258 -5.00 1.37 7.53
C ILE A 258 -3.97 2.49 7.38
N TRP A 259 -2.89 2.17 6.66
CA TRP A 259 -1.91 3.13 6.16
C TRP A 259 -2.19 3.42 4.69
N HIS A 260 -2.20 4.70 4.31
CA HIS A 260 -2.42 5.12 2.94
C HIS A 260 -1.24 5.93 2.40
N LEU A 261 -0.57 5.38 1.40
CA LEU A 261 0.46 6.04 0.61
C LEU A 261 -0.22 6.89 -0.48
N LYS A 262 -0.53 8.13 -0.12
CA LYS A 262 -1.31 9.06 -0.94
C LYS A 262 -0.45 9.72 -2.01
N SER A 263 -0.87 9.65 -3.26
CA SER A 263 -0.23 10.46 -4.32
C SER A 263 -0.65 11.92 -4.20
N SER A 264 0.29 12.85 -4.41
CA SER A 264 0.01 14.29 -4.48
C SER A 264 -0.92 14.66 -5.64
N GLN A 265 -0.87 13.88 -6.72
CA GLN A 265 -1.73 13.99 -7.89
C GLN A 265 -2.04 12.59 -8.42
N PHE A 266 -3.29 12.31 -8.77
CA PHE A 266 -3.68 10.98 -9.23
C PHE A 266 -2.89 10.53 -10.46
N ASN A 267 -2.70 11.43 -11.44
CA ASN A 267 -2.01 11.17 -12.70
C ASN A 267 -0.54 10.72 -12.55
N ASN A 268 0.08 10.88 -11.38
CA ASN A 268 1.41 10.32 -11.13
C ASN A 268 1.45 8.80 -11.34
N THR A 269 0.33 8.08 -11.08
CA THR A 269 0.26 6.63 -11.28
C THR A 269 0.48 6.23 -12.75
N ILE A 270 0.12 7.09 -13.71
CA ILE A 270 0.34 6.86 -15.15
C ILE A 270 1.85 6.77 -15.43
N LEU A 271 2.59 7.78 -14.96
CA LEU A 271 4.05 7.83 -15.11
C LEU A 271 4.70 6.67 -14.36
N TRP A 272 4.30 6.45 -13.10
CA TRP A 272 4.89 5.40 -12.28
C TRP A 272 4.65 4.01 -12.82
N LYS A 273 3.45 3.74 -13.33
CA LYS A 273 3.11 2.46 -13.92
C LYS A 273 3.93 2.22 -15.18
N SER A 274 4.08 3.25 -16.03
CA SER A 274 4.92 3.18 -17.22
C SER A 274 6.40 2.91 -16.87
N GLN A 275 6.93 3.56 -15.85
CA GLN A 275 8.29 3.32 -15.34
C GLN A 275 8.45 1.89 -14.79
N GLN A 276 7.49 1.44 -13.97
CA GLN A 276 7.49 0.09 -13.39
C GLN A 276 7.53 -0.99 -14.47
N GLU A 277 6.67 -0.89 -15.49
CA GLU A 277 6.65 -1.87 -16.58
C GLU A 277 7.93 -1.81 -17.42
N GLY A 278 8.47 -0.62 -17.67
CA GLY A 278 9.77 -0.46 -18.33
C GLY A 278 10.92 -1.15 -17.58
N GLU A 279 10.95 -1.05 -16.25
CA GLU A 279 11.93 -1.76 -15.41
C GLU A 279 11.72 -3.27 -15.42
N MET A 280 10.47 -3.74 -15.33
CA MET A 280 10.14 -5.17 -15.41
C MET A 280 10.59 -5.79 -16.73
N ILE A 281 10.38 -5.10 -17.85
CA ILE A 281 10.85 -5.54 -19.17
C ILE A 281 12.37 -5.63 -19.21
N LYS A 282 13.08 -4.63 -18.65
CA LYS A 282 14.55 -4.63 -18.61
C LYS A 282 15.11 -5.76 -17.75
N LEU A 283 14.49 -6.05 -16.61
CA LEU A 283 14.99 -7.01 -15.63
C LEU A 283 14.58 -8.45 -15.93
N LYS A 284 13.37 -8.66 -16.44
CA LYS A 284 12.75 -9.99 -16.57
C LYS A 284 12.33 -10.34 -18.00
N GLY A 285 12.48 -9.42 -18.96
CA GLY A 285 12.04 -9.61 -20.35
C GLY A 285 10.52 -9.57 -20.54
N SER A 286 9.74 -9.52 -19.46
CA SER A 286 8.28 -9.54 -19.45
C SER A 286 7.70 -8.27 -18.79
N GLY A 287 6.56 -7.82 -19.30
CA GLY A 287 5.84 -6.64 -18.80
C GLY A 287 4.80 -6.16 -19.80
N LEU A 288 3.89 -5.30 -19.35
CA LEU A 288 2.84 -4.72 -20.18
C LEU A 288 3.46 -3.73 -21.19
N LYS A 289 3.05 -3.85 -22.46
CA LYS A 289 3.52 -3.00 -23.57
C LYS A 289 2.35 -2.58 -24.45
N GLY A 290 2.54 -1.49 -25.19
CA GLY A 290 1.58 -1.00 -26.18
C GLY A 290 0.17 -0.87 -25.59
N ASN A 291 -0.82 -1.44 -26.29
CA ASN A 291 -2.23 -1.37 -25.91
C ASN A 291 -2.50 -1.98 -24.52
N ASN A 292 -1.80 -3.04 -24.12
CA ASN A 292 -2.02 -3.66 -22.81
C ASN A 292 -1.66 -2.71 -21.66
N LEU A 293 -0.60 -1.90 -21.84
CA LEU A 293 -0.22 -0.89 -20.85
C LEU A 293 -1.22 0.27 -20.82
N SER A 294 -1.61 0.81 -21.98
CA SER A 294 -2.59 1.91 -22.04
C SER A 294 -3.94 1.50 -21.48
N ASN A 295 -4.38 0.27 -21.76
CA ASN A 295 -5.60 -0.32 -21.24
C ASN A 295 -5.57 -0.46 -19.71
N PHE A 296 -4.46 -0.97 -19.16
CA PHE A 296 -4.29 -1.08 -17.72
C PHE A 296 -4.24 0.29 -17.05
N ILE A 297 -3.56 1.27 -17.65
CA ILE A 297 -3.56 2.65 -17.15
C ILE A 297 -4.98 3.24 -17.17
N ARG A 298 -5.71 3.07 -18.26
CA ARG A 298 -7.10 3.52 -18.38
C ARG A 298 -7.98 2.87 -17.31
N MET A 299 -7.80 1.58 -17.07
CA MET A 299 -8.47 0.87 -15.98
C MET A 299 -8.17 1.51 -14.62
N ILE A 300 -6.91 1.81 -14.28
CA ILE A 300 -6.59 2.50 -13.01
C ILE A 300 -7.31 3.85 -12.93
N GLN A 301 -7.30 4.61 -14.04
CA GLN A 301 -7.90 5.95 -14.09
C GLN A 301 -9.42 5.95 -13.96
N THR A 302 -10.08 4.87 -14.41
CA THR A 302 -11.51 4.91 -14.66
C THR A 302 -12.33 3.78 -14.06
N SER A 303 -11.73 2.73 -13.48
CA SER A 303 -12.50 1.64 -12.86
C SER A 303 -13.10 2.01 -11.51
N ILE A 304 -12.37 2.78 -10.71
CA ILE A 304 -12.82 3.33 -9.42
C ILE A 304 -12.74 4.86 -9.53
N PRO A 305 -13.73 5.62 -9.01
CA PRO A 305 -13.60 7.07 -8.96
C PRO A 305 -12.32 7.51 -8.25
N GLN A 306 -11.56 8.41 -8.88
CA GLN A 306 -10.25 8.84 -8.35
C GLN A 306 -10.36 9.46 -6.96
N GLN A 307 -11.50 10.12 -6.67
CA GLN A 307 -11.78 10.66 -5.35
C GLN A 307 -11.80 9.55 -4.28
N SER A 308 -12.43 8.40 -4.55
CA SER A 308 -12.47 7.28 -3.61
C SER A 308 -11.07 6.79 -3.25
N LEU A 309 -10.16 6.76 -4.22
CA LEU A 309 -8.75 6.36 -4.02
C LEU A 309 -7.89 7.45 -3.39
N SER A 310 -8.27 8.73 -3.54
CA SER A 310 -7.53 9.88 -2.99
C SER A 310 -7.90 10.19 -1.55
N PHE A 311 -9.03 9.69 -1.08
CA PHE A 311 -9.59 9.95 0.24
C PHE A 311 -9.95 8.65 0.98
N ILE A 312 -9.06 7.65 0.90
CA ILE A 312 -9.14 6.45 1.73
C ILE A 312 -9.18 6.84 3.21
N ASN A 313 -10.18 6.34 3.93
CA ASN A 313 -10.27 6.51 5.37
C ASN A 313 -9.13 5.71 6.03
N SER A 314 -8.10 6.41 6.48
CA SER A 314 -6.86 5.81 6.98
C SER A 314 -6.44 6.42 8.30
N ASP A 315 -5.89 5.60 9.20
CA ASP A 315 -5.32 6.04 10.48
C ASP A 315 -4.03 6.84 10.25
N THR A 316 -3.28 6.45 9.21
CA THR A 316 -2.03 7.09 8.84
C THR A 316 -1.98 7.35 7.33
N THR A 317 -1.66 8.58 6.95
CA THR A 317 -1.44 8.98 5.55
C THR A 317 -0.01 9.46 5.37
N VAL A 318 0.68 8.88 4.39
CA VAL A 318 1.99 9.33 3.92
C VAL A 318 1.84 9.82 2.49
N GLY A 319 1.98 11.13 2.27
CA GLY A 319 1.88 11.74 0.95
C GLY A 319 3.19 11.67 0.20
N ILE A 320 3.11 11.33 -1.09
CA ILE A 320 4.25 11.28 -2.01
C ILE A 320 4.02 12.14 -3.24
N ASN A 321 5.07 12.86 -3.66
CA ASN A 321 5.06 13.64 -4.90
C ASN A 321 5.38 12.76 -6.14
N GLN A 322 5.39 13.36 -7.34
CA GLN A 322 5.67 12.67 -8.60
C GLN A 322 7.00 11.90 -8.65
N ASP A 323 8.02 12.33 -7.90
CA ASP A 323 9.30 11.62 -7.80
C ASP A 323 9.30 10.49 -6.76
N ARG A 324 8.14 10.23 -6.15
CA ARG A 324 7.94 9.35 -4.99
C ARG A 324 8.72 9.83 -3.76
N ARG A 325 8.90 11.14 -3.57
CA ARG A 325 9.45 11.71 -2.33
C ARG A 325 8.33 11.99 -1.35
N ILE A 326 8.56 11.71 -0.07
CA ILE A 326 7.56 11.95 0.97
C ILE A 326 7.48 13.46 1.22
N ASN A 327 6.29 14.02 1.08
CA ASN A 327 6.04 15.45 1.29
C ASN A 327 4.93 15.75 2.30
N LEU A 328 4.28 14.71 2.84
CA LEU A 328 3.25 14.85 3.86
C LEU A 328 3.29 13.65 4.79
N LEU A 329 3.22 13.91 6.09
CA LEU A 329 3.04 12.90 7.13
C LEU A 329 1.84 13.32 7.96
N LYS A 330 0.86 12.42 8.08
CA LYS A 330 -0.32 12.65 8.91
C LYS A 330 -0.70 11.35 9.59
N THR A 331 -0.92 11.41 10.90
CA THR A 331 -1.48 10.30 11.65
C THR A 331 -2.43 10.86 12.70
N SER A 332 -3.51 10.14 13.00
CA SER A 332 -4.22 10.34 14.26
C SER A 332 -3.40 9.79 15.41
N LYS A 333 -3.79 10.07 16.66
CA LYS A 333 -3.25 9.33 17.82
C LYS A 333 -3.51 7.84 17.60
N TYR A 334 -2.44 7.11 17.39
CA TYR A 334 -2.44 5.74 16.93
C TYR A 334 -2.43 4.82 18.15
N TYR A 335 -3.58 4.24 18.44
CA TYR A 335 -3.77 3.25 19.50
C TYR A 335 -4.23 1.93 18.86
N PHE A 336 -3.67 0.83 19.32
CA PHE A 336 -4.10 -0.52 18.96
C PHE A 336 -5.22 -1.03 19.86
#